data_AF-A8RIS9-F1
#
_entry.id   AF-A8RIS9-F1
#
_cell.length_a   1.000
_cell.length_b   1.000
_cell.length_c   1.000
_cell.angle_alpha   90.00
_cell.angle_beta   90.00
_cell.angle_gamma   90.00
#
_symmetry.space_group_name_H-M   'P 1'
#
loop_
_entity.id
_entity.type
_entity.pdbx_description
1 polymer ?
#
loop_
_entity_poly.entity_id
_entity_poly.type
_entity_poly.pdbx_seq_one_letter_code
_entity_poly.pdbx_strand_id
1 'polypeptide(L)'
;MQQTRQRRNAMFRMWGKIMKDNHLVRDTVACISDYSLSRTQMVFDSLDSICYEFDLGKPIWLDSSVKEFQLHDKVRFTQDNFIESIDFDFLEIQVIEE
;
A
#
# COMPACT_ATOMS: atom_id res chain seq x y z
N MET A 1 21.01 -18.17 3.42
CA MET A 1 19.61 -17.70 3.27
C MET A 1 19.20 -17.09 4.60
N GLN A 2 19.43 -15.78 4.77
CA GLN A 2 19.25 -15.11 6.06
C GLN A 2 17.84 -14.49 6.09
N GLN A 3 16.85 -15.22 6.62
CA GLN A 3 15.63 -14.60 7.14
C GLN A 3 15.96 -14.07 8.54
N THR A 4 16.57 -12.89 8.59
CA THR A 4 16.92 -12.24 9.85
C THR A 4 15.66 -11.59 10.41
N ARG A 5 15.12 -12.21 11.47
CA ARG A 5 14.25 -11.63 12.51
C ARG A 5 14.34 -10.09 12.54
N GLN A 6 13.35 -9.40 11.97
CA GLN A 6 13.23 -7.95 12.13
C GLN A 6 12.64 -7.65 13.51
N ARG A 7 13.42 -6.90 14.27
CA ARG A 7 13.20 -6.50 15.65
C ARG A 7 11.96 -5.60 15.75
N ARG A 8 11.15 -5.85 16.78
CA ARG A 8 10.18 -4.89 17.35
C ARG A 8 10.93 -3.61 17.75
N ASN A 9 10.97 -2.65 16.85
CA ASN A 9 11.02 -1.24 17.17
C ASN A 9 9.84 -0.65 16.40
N ALA A 10 9.09 0.23 17.05
CA ALA A 10 7.81 0.73 16.55
C ALA A 10 7.90 1.08 15.04
N MET A 11 6.87 0.67 14.30
CA MET A 11 6.96 0.46 12.86
C MET A 11 5.64 0.91 12.25
N PHE A 12 5.68 1.93 11.38
CA PHE A 12 4.56 2.21 10.50
C PHE A 12 4.44 1.04 9.54
N ARG A 13 3.27 0.40 9.51
CA ARG A 13 3.02 -0.76 8.65
C ARG A 13 1.79 -0.55 7.81
N MET A 14 1.96 -0.78 6.52
CA MET A 14 0.89 -0.68 5.53
C MET A 14 0.77 -1.99 4.76
N TRP A 15 -0.43 -2.54 4.75
CA TRP A 15 -0.78 -3.76 4.04
C TRP A 15 -1.30 -3.42 2.65
N GLY A 16 -0.63 -3.93 1.61
CA GLY A 16 -1.08 -3.86 0.23
C GLY A 16 -1.66 -5.20 -0.23
N LYS A 17 -2.81 -5.16 -0.89
CA LYS A 17 -3.54 -6.36 -1.36
C LYS A 17 -4.03 -6.18 -2.78
N ILE A 18 -3.74 -7.14 -3.65
CA ILE A 18 -4.35 -7.25 -4.97
C ILE A 18 -5.57 -8.16 -4.87
N MET A 19 -6.73 -7.61 -5.22
CA MET A 19 -8.00 -8.34 -5.26
C MET A 19 -8.43 -8.56 -6.71
N LYS A 20 -8.86 -9.78 -7.03
CA LYS A 20 -9.42 -10.14 -8.33
C LYS A 20 -10.53 -11.18 -8.16
N ASP A 21 -11.66 -10.98 -8.82
CA ASP A 21 -12.83 -11.86 -8.74
C ASP A 21 -13.25 -12.12 -7.27
N ASN A 22 -13.17 -11.08 -6.44
CA ASN A 22 -13.45 -11.14 -4.99
C ASN A 22 -12.52 -12.09 -4.19
N HIS A 23 -11.36 -12.45 -4.74
CA HIS A 23 -10.32 -13.24 -4.09
C HIS A 23 -9.04 -12.43 -3.89
N LEU A 24 -8.33 -12.73 -2.81
CA LEU A 24 -6.98 -12.20 -2.57
C LEU A 24 -5.99 -12.95 -3.46
N VAL A 25 -5.36 -12.23 -4.40
CA VAL A 25 -4.39 -12.81 -5.34
C VAL A 25 -2.98 -12.76 -4.76
N ARG A 26 -2.61 -11.60 -4.21
CA ARG A 26 -1.29 -11.34 -3.63
C ARG A 26 -1.40 -10.26 -2.58
N ASP A 27 -0.59 -10.37 -1.55
CA ASP A 27 -0.48 -9.34 -0.52
C ASP A 27 0.97 -9.17 -0.06
N THR A 28 1.27 -7.98 0.46
CA THR A 28 2.56 -7.67 1.10
C THR A 28 2.38 -6.61 2.17
N VAL A 29 3.29 -6.57 3.14
CA VAL A 29 3.33 -5.54 4.17
C VAL A 29 4.60 -4.71 4.00
N ALA A 30 4.42 -3.44 3.67
CA ALA A 30 5.48 -2.45 3.71
C ALA A 30 5.66 -1.94 5.14
N CYS A 31 6.93 -1.74 5.51
CA CYS A 31 7.32 -1.38 6.85
C CYS A 31 8.29 -0.20 6.83
N ILE A 32 7.93 0.89 7.48
CA ILE A 32 8.76 2.09 7.63
C ILE A 32 9.15 2.24 9.11
N SER A 33 10.44 2.43 9.35
CA SER A 33 11.02 2.58 10.70
C SER A 33 11.68 3.95 10.92
N ASP A 34 11.59 4.84 9.93
CA ASP A 34 12.15 6.18 9.99
C ASP A 34 11.11 7.19 10.47
N TYR A 35 11.22 7.58 11.74
CA TYR A 35 10.35 8.56 12.39
C TYR A 35 10.63 10.01 12.02
N SER A 36 11.67 10.29 11.23
CA SER A 36 11.89 11.64 10.72
C SER A 36 10.91 12.00 9.58
N LEU A 37 10.24 10.99 9.01
CA LEU A 37 9.26 11.15 7.95
C LEU A 37 7.87 11.53 8.50
N SER A 38 7.17 12.41 7.78
CA SER A 38 5.76 12.65 8.04
C SER A 38 4.92 11.41 7.70
N ARG A 39 3.73 11.27 8.33
CA ARG A 39 2.77 10.19 8.01
C ARG A 39 2.52 10.07 6.51
N THR A 40 2.33 11.21 5.84
CA THR A 40 2.12 11.27 4.40
C THR A 40 3.30 10.69 3.61
N GLN A 41 4.54 11.04 3.98
CA GLN A 41 5.74 10.45 3.38
C GLN A 41 5.81 8.94 3.64
N MET A 42 5.55 8.48 4.87
CA MET A 42 5.54 7.05 5.19
C MET A 42 4.50 6.28 4.36
N VAL A 43 3.32 6.86 4.12
CA VAL A 43 2.28 6.26 3.25
C VAL A 43 2.76 6.17 1.80
N PHE A 44 3.33 7.24 1.25
CA PHE A 44 3.82 7.24 -0.14
C PHE A 44 4.99 6.27 -0.32
N ASP A 45 5.96 6.27 0.60
CA ASP A 45 7.11 5.35 0.54
C ASP A 45 6.67 3.88 0.69
N SER A 46 5.65 3.62 1.52
CA SER A 46 5.07 2.29 1.66
C SER A 46 4.32 1.86 0.40
N LEU A 47 3.55 2.75 -0.21
CA LEU A 47 2.84 2.49 -1.46
C LEU A 47 3.83 2.21 -2.59
N ASP A 48 4.90 2.99 -2.69
CA ASP A 48 5.99 2.78 -3.63
C ASP A 48 6.62 1.39 -3.48
N SER A 49 6.88 0.98 -2.23
CA SER A 49 7.44 -0.34 -1.93
C SER A 49 6.49 -1.47 -2.34
N ILE A 50 5.19 -1.32 -2.07
CA ILE A 50 4.15 -2.29 -2.47
C ILE A 50 4.06 -2.39 -3.99
N CYS A 51 4.01 -1.26 -4.70
CA CYS A 51 3.96 -1.24 -6.16
C CYS A 51 5.22 -1.87 -6.78
N TYR A 52 6.40 -1.59 -6.21
CA TYR A 52 7.64 -2.21 -6.67
C TYR A 52 7.63 -3.73 -6.49
N GLU A 53 7.17 -4.23 -5.33
CA GLU A 53 7.08 -5.68 -5.08
C GLU A 53 6.08 -6.38 -6.00
N PHE A 54 5.00 -5.68 -6.36
CA PHE A 54 3.97 -6.22 -7.24
C PHE A 54 4.27 -6.05 -8.74
N ASP A 55 5.36 -5.36 -9.10
CA ASP A 55 5.68 -4.98 -10.48
C ASP A 55 4.55 -4.16 -11.12
N LEU A 56 4.03 -3.18 -10.37
CA LEU A 56 2.94 -2.31 -10.78
C LEU A 56 3.40 -0.87 -10.94
N GLY A 57 2.79 -0.18 -11.91
CA GLY A 57 2.80 1.28 -11.96
C GLY A 57 2.19 1.88 -10.68
N LYS A 58 2.62 3.10 -10.32
CA LYS A 58 2.08 3.80 -9.15
C LYS A 58 0.66 4.31 -9.44
N PRO A 59 -0.33 4.09 -8.56
CA PRO A 59 -1.65 4.65 -8.76
C PRO A 59 -1.66 6.16 -8.53
N ILE A 60 -2.51 6.85 -9.28
CA ILE A 60 -2.86 8.25 -9.13
C ILE A 60 -3.84 8.38 -7.97
N TRP A 61 -3.53 9.29 -7.06
CA TRP A 61 -4.44 9.69 -5.99
C TRP A 61 -5.49 10.66 -6.53
N LEU A 62 -6.73 10.20 -6.62
CA LEU A 62 -7.89 11.04 -6.93
C LEU A 62 -8.45 11.64 -5.63
N ASP A 63 -9.19 12.73 -5.73
CA ASP A 63 -9.82 13.39 -4.56
C ASP A 63 -10.72 12.42 -3.76
N SER A 64 -11.37 11.47 -4.43
CA SER A 64 -12.16 10.41 -3.81
C SER A 64 -11.29 9.47 -2.97
N SER A 65 -10.19 8.99 -3.56
CA SER A 65 -9.22 8.10 -2.90
C SER A 65 -8.57 8.77 -1.69
N VAL A 66 -8.22 10.05 -1.80
CA VAL A 66 -7.67 10.82 -0.68
C VAL A 66 -8.67 10.92 0.48
N LYS A 67 -9.93 11.26 0.18
CA LYS A 67 -10.98 11.36 1.21
C LYS A 67 -11.27 10.02 1.89
N GLU A 68 -11.33 8.93 1.11
CA GLU A 68 -11.54 7.59 1.67
C GLU A 68 -10.39 7.21 2.61
N PHE A 69 -9.15 7.43 2.17
CA PHE A 69 -7.97 7.12 2.98
C PHE A 69 -7.94 7.92 4.28
N GLN A 70 -8.25 9.21 4.25
CA GLN A 70 -8.31 10.06 5.46
C GLN A 70 -9.37 9.60 6.46
N LEU A 71 -10.45 8.98 6.00
CA LEU A 71 -11.56 8.53 6.86
C LEU A 71 -11.34 7.13 7.45
N HIS A 72 -10.62 6.27 6.74
CA HIS A 72 -10.57 4.84 7.05
C HIS A 72 -9.16 4.27 7.18
N ASP A 73 -8.12 5.09 6.97
CA ASP A 73 -6.73 4.64 6.82
C ASP A 73 -6.58 3.49 5.80
N LYS A 74 -7.51 3.47 4.83
CA LYS A 74 -7.70 2.43 3.83
C LYS A 74 -8.27 3.05 2.57
N VAL A 75 -7.77 2.60 1.42
CA VAL A 75 -8.30 3.02 0.12
C VAL A 75 -8.10 1.92 -0.91
N ARG A 76 -8.95 1.93 -1.94
CA ARG A 76 -8.86 1.05 -3.10
C ARG A 76 -8.53 1.85 -4.33
N PHE A 77 -7.54 1.37 -5.08
CA PHE A 77 -7.17 1.87 -6.38
C PHE A 77 -7.69 0.91 -7.45
N THR A 78 -8.67 1.36 -8.23
CA THR A 78 -9.24 0.61 -9.36
C THR A 78 -8.53 1.04 -10.65
N GLN A 79 -8.94 0.51 -11.80
CA GLN A 79 -8.37 0.85 -13.11
C GLN A 79 -8.29 2.38 -13.36
N ASP A 80 -9.24 3.17 -12.88
CA ASP A 80 -9.25 4.63 -13.05
C ASP A 80 -8.07 5.33 -12.37
N ASN A 81 -7.46 4.68 -11.37
CA ASN A 81 -6.28 5.18 -10.69
C ASN A 81 -4.98 4.83 -11.43
N PHE A 82 -4.98 3.91 -12.39
CA PHE A 82 -3.77 3.49 -13.09
C PHE A 82 -3.77 4.00 -14.53
N ILE A 83 -2.62 4.53 -14.97
CA ILE A 83 -2.39 4.93 -16.36
C ILE A 83 -2.32 3.68 -17.26
N GLU A 84 -1.76 2.61 -16.72
CA GLU A 84 -1.61 1.32 -17.39
C GLU A 84 -2.81 0.41 -17.11
N SER A 85 -3.08 -0.52 -18.02
CA SER A 85 -4.13 -1.52 -17.79
C SER A 85 -3.69 -2.49 -16.69
N ILE A 86 -4.55 -2.69 -15.71
CA ILE A 86 -4.36 -3.69 -14.65
C ILE A 86 -5.18 -4.94 -14.98
N ASP A 87 -4.72 -6.11 -14.52
CA ASP A 87 -5.37 -7.40 -14.73
C ASP A 87 -6.12 -7.91 -13.49
N PHE A 88 -6.37 -7.02 -12.53
CA PHE A 88 -7.05 -7.24 -11.25
C PHE A 88 -8.13 -6.18 -11.02
N ASP A 89 -9.00 -6.37 -10.01
CA ASP A 89 -10.13 -5.47 -9.77
C ASP A 89 -9.67 -4.17 -9.09
N PHE A 90 -8.86 -4.31 -8.03
CA PHE A 90 -8.26 -3.18 -7.33
C PHE A 90 -7.04 -3.59 -6.49
N LEU A 91 -6.17 -2.61 -6.28
CA LEU A 91 -5.15 -2.62 -5.24
C LEU A 91 -5.74 -1.94 -4.00
N GLU A 92 -5.89 -2.66 -2.89
CA GLU A 92 -6.25 -2.08 -1.60
C GLU A 92 -4.99 -1.83 -0.78
N ILE A 93 -4.87 -0.63 -0.21
CA ILE A 93 -3.87 -0.34 0.83
C ILE A 93 -4.56 -0.02 2.13
N GLN A 94 -3.96 -0.44 3.24
CA GLN A 94 -4.47 -0.21 4.58
C GLN A 94 -3.34 -0.03 5.59
N VAL A 95 -3.37 1.03 6.40
CA VAL A 95 -2.48 1.15 7.55
C VAL A 95 -2.95 0.19 8.64
N ILE A 96 -2.05 -0.66 9.13
CA ILE A 96 -2.35 -1.69 10.13
C ILE A 96 -1.64 -1.46 11.47
N GLU A 97 -0.59 -0.64 11.50
CA GLU A 97 0.18 -0.30 12.70
C GLU A 97 0.82 1.08 12.51
N GLU A 98 0.82 1.91 13.56
CA GLU A 98 1.49 3.22 13.67
C GLU A 98 2.10 3.38 15.07
#